data_AF-T0II94-F1
#
_entry.id   AF-T0II94-F1
#
_cell.length_a   1.000
_cell.length_b   1.000
_cell.length_c   1.000
_cell.angle_alpha   90.00
_cell.angle_beta   90.00
_cell.angle_gamma   90.00
#
_symmetry.space_group_name_H-M   'P 1'
#
loop_
_entity.id
_entity.type
_entity.pdbx_description
1 polymer ?
#
loop_
_entity_poly.entity_id
_entity_poly.type
_entity_poly.pdbx_seq_one_letter_code
_entity_poly.pdbx_strand_id
1 'polypeptide(L)'
;MKENELKGQTAHLIGLNNINVIMGRNGAGKSRFLRDIEEITNRSKQLYYVRYVSPERAGSFKRDGNILTNMGNNPEWLRLTRAVNQASDFKAASAMLFREAEVLYLRRLARVKTQSAS
;
A
#
# COMPACT_ATOMS: atom_id res chain seq x y z
N MET A 1 -4.01 23.39 -0.64
CA MET A 1 -5.44 23.26 -0.98
C MET A 1 -5.82 21.80 -0.71
N LYS A 2 -6.92 21.53 -0.01
CA LYS A 2 -7.36 20.16 0.25
C LYS A 2 -8.10 19.65 -0.98
N GLU A 3 -7.65 18.55 -1.57
CA GLU A 3 -8.41 17.89 -2.63
C GLU A 3 -9.72 17.38 -2.03
N ASN A 4 -10.83 17.89 -2.54
CA ASN A 4 -12.16 17.49 -2.11
C ASN A 4 -12.79 16.48 -3.09
N GLU A 5 -12.05 16.08 -4.13
CA GLU A 5 -12.56 15.23 -5.19
C GLU A 5 -11.53 14.19 -5.69
N LEU A 6 -11.98 13.00 -6.09
CA LEU A 6 -11.15 11.91 -6.65
C LEU A 6 -11.86 11.26 -7.84
N LYS A 7 -11.29 11.44 -9.03
CA LYS A 7 -11.84 10.98 -10.32
C LYS A 7 -11.22 9.65 -10.75
N GLY A 8 -12.06 8.65 -11.02
CA GLY A 8 -11.73 7.48 -11.82
C GLY A 8 -12.27 7.63 -13.24
N GLN A 9 -12.03 6.64 -14.11
CA GLN A 9 -12.62 6.54 -15.44
C GLN A 9 -14.14 6.28 -15.36
N THR A 10 -14.59 5.57 -14.35
CA THR A 10 -15.99 5.08 -14.27
C THR A 10 -16.85 5.78 -13.22
N ALA A 11 -16.23 6.44 -12.24
CA ALA A 11 -16.95 7.10 -11.16
C ALA A 11 -16.13 8.27 -10.57
N HIS A 12 -16.78 9.05 -9.73
CA HIS A 12 -16.20 10.23 -9.10
C HIS A 12 -16.60 10.27 -7.61
N LEU A 13 -15.62 10.48 -6.73
CA LEU A 13 -15.88 10.80 -5.33
C LEU A 13 -15.78 12.32 -5.12
N ILE A 14 -16.80 12.90 -4.51
CA ILE A 14 -16.85 14.31 -4.13
C ILE A 14 -17.02 14.45 -2.62
N GLY A 15 -16.58 15.57 -2.05
CA GLY A 15 -16.74 15.85 -0.62
C GLY A 15 -15.84 14.98 0.26
N LEU A 16 -14.60 14.75 -0.16
CA LEU A 16 -13.68 13.87 0.55
C LEU A 16 -13.29 14.38 1.94
N ASN A 17 -13.30 13.45 2.89
CA ASN A 17 -12.74 13.62 4.23
C ASN A 17 -11.33 13.00 4.33
N ASN A 18 -10.71 13.09 5.51
CA ASN A 18 -9.42 12.44 5.76
C ASN A 18 -9.54 10.90 5.72
N ILE A 19 -10.71 10.37 6.07
CA ILE A 19 -11.07 8.96 6.01
C ILE A 19 -12.40 8.87 5.27
N ASN A 20 -12.46 8.05 4.23
CA ASN A 20 -13.65 7.84 3.42
C ASN A 20 -13.97 6.34 3.38
N VAL A 21 -15.25 5.99 3.48
CA VAL A 21 -15.73 4.61 3.44
C VAL A 21 -16.62 4.44 2.21
N ILE A 22 -16.26 3.50 1.34
CA ILE A 22 -17.04 3.17 0.14
C ILE A 22 -17.81 1.88 0.39
N MET A 23 -19.14 1.96 0.37
CA MET A 23 -20.05 0.85 0.62
C MET A 23 -20.86 0.51 -0.64
N GLY A 24 -21.28 -0.75 -0.76
CA GLY A 24 -22.09 -1.21 -1.91
C GLY A 24 -22.11 -2.72 -2.00
N ARG A 25 -23.02 -3.27 -2.82
CA ARG A 25 -23.17 -4.73 -3.01
C ARG A 25 -21.86 -5.40 -3.43
N ASN A 26 -21.75 -6.71 -3.18
CA ASN A 26 -20.66 -7.51 -3.73
C ASN A 26 -20.70 -7.43 -5.27
N GLY A 27 -19.54 -7.27 -5.91
CA GLY A 27 -19.46 -7.08 -7.35
C GLY A 27 -19.82 -5.66 -7.85
N ALA A 28 -20.21 -4.72 -6.99
CA ALA A 28 -20.54 -3.34 -7.40
C ALA A 28 -19.36 -2.49 -7.90
N GLY A 29 -18.19 -3.08 -8.18
CA GLY A 29 -17.04 -2.38 -8.75
C GLY A 29 -16.18 -1.58 -7.76
N LYS A 30 -16.43 -1.62 -6.44
CA LYS A 30 -15.67 -0.87 -5.42
C LYS A 30 -14.15 -0.98 -5.56
N SER A 31 -13.62 -2.20 -5.58
CA SER A 31 -12.18 -2.44 -5.73
C SER A 31 -11.64 -2.06 -7.10
N ARG A 32 -12.46 -2.20 -8.16
CA ARG A 32 -12.09 -1.80 -9.52
C ARG A 32 -11.92 -0.29 -9.59
N PHE A 33 -12.84 0.45 -9.00
CA PHE A 33 -12.78 1.91 -8.92
C PHE A 33 -11.55 2.41 -8.14
N LEU A 34 -11.21 1.79 -7.00
CA LEU A 34 -10.02 2.16 -6.24
C LEU A 34 -8.70 1.92 -7.00
N ARG A 35 -8.61 0.83 -7.78
CA ARG A 35 -7.45 0.54 -8.65
C ARG A 35 -7.34 1.54 -9.81
N ASP A 36 -8.48 1.91 -10.38
CA ASP A 36 -8.57 2.87 -11.47
C ASP A 36 -8.09 4.27 -11.04
N ILE A 37 -8.48 4.72 -9.83
CA ILE A 37 -7.93 5.96 -9.24
C ILE A 37 -6.40 5.88 -9.13
N GLU A 38 -5.86 4.79 -8.57
CA GLU A 38 -4.41 4.61 -8.45
C GLU A 38 -3.71 4.66 -9.82
N GLU A 39 -4.26 4.00 -10.83
CA GLU A 39 -3.71 3.97 -12.18
C GLU A 39 -3.70 5.36 -12.82
N ILE A 40 -4.79 6.12 -12.71
CA ILE A 40 -4.89 7.48 -13.25
C ILE A 40 -3.93 8.41 -12.53
N THR A 41 -3.88 8.40 -11.19
CA THR A 41 -3.01 9.29 -10.42
C THR A 41 -1.52 8.99 -10.65
N ASN A 42 -1.15 7.71 -10.85
CA ASN A 42 0.22 7.36 -11.19
C ASN A 42 0.64 7.80 -12.60
N ARG A 43 -0.29 7.81 -13.57
CA ARG A 43 -0.03 8.27 -14.94
C ARG A 43 0.14 9.78 -15.03
N SER A 44 -0.58 10.54 -14.21
CA SER A 44 -0.58 12.01 -14.27
C SER A 44 0.66 12.66 -13.63
N LYS A 45 1.58 11.90 -13.01
CA LYS A 45 2.82 12.40 -12.36
C LYS A 45 2.62 13.63 -11.45
N GLN A 46 1.40 13.85 -10.94
CA GLN A 46 1.03 15.08 -10.24
C GLN A 46 0.77 14.82 -8.76
N LEU A 47 1.57 15.51 -7.94
CA LEU A 47 1.36 15.94 -6.55
C LEU A 47 1.14 14.89 -5.45
N TYR A 48 0.62 13.69 -5.72
CA TYR A 48 0.21 12.74 -4.68
C TYR A 48 0.77 11.32 -4.90
N TYR A 49 1.26 10.71 -3.83
CA TYR A 49 1.62 9.29 -3.81
C TYR A 49 0.41 8.45 -3.41
N VAL A 50 -0.21 7.78 -4.39
CA VAL A 50 -1.38 6.93 -4.18
C VAL A 50 -0.96 5.46 -4.29
N ARG A 51 -1.38 4.65 -3.30
CA ARG A 51 -1.10 3.21 -3.25
C ARG A 51 -2.37 2.44 -2.93
N TYR A 52 -2.79 1.57 -3.83
CA TYR A 52 -3.86 0.61 -3.60
C TYR A 52 -3.34 -0.57 -2.77
N VAL A 53 -4.13 -0.98 -1.78
CA VAL A 53 -3.83 -2.15 -0.95
C VAL A 53 -5.02 -3.09 -1.04
N SER A 54 -4.81 -4.27 -1.63
CA SER A 54 -5.86 -5.29 -1.75
C SER A 54 -6.24 -5.85 -0.37
N PRO A 55 -7.53 -6.14 -0.11
CA PRO A 55 -7.94 -6.83 1.12
C PRO A 55 -7.37 -8.25 1.15
N GLU A 56 -6.46 -8.50 2.07
CA GLU A 56 -5.93 -9.83 2.37
C GLU A 56 -6.97 -10.64 3.16
N ARG A 57 -7.28 -11.86 2.70
CA ARG A 57 -8.12 -12.81 3.47
C ARG A 57 -7.21 -13.67 4.35
N ALA A 58 -7.72 -14.07 5.53
CA ALA A 58 -6.98 -14.76 6.59
C ALA A 58 -6.03 -15.88 6.12
N GLY A 59 -4.84 -16.00 6.75
CA GLY A 59 -3.84 -17.04 6.50
C GLY A 59 -2.44 -16.68 7.06
N SER A 60 -1.59 -17.67 7.35
CA SER A 60 -0.31 -17.50 8.07
C SER A 60 0.80 -16.82 7.26
N PHE A 61 1.53 -15.89 7.88
CA PHE A 61 2.79 -15.34 7.34
C PHE A 61 3.88 -16.42 7.29
N LYS A 62 4.41 -16.74 6.10
CA LYS A 62 5.60 -17.61 5.93
C LYS A 62 6.69 -16.83 5.21
N ARG A 63 7.95 -17.06 5.61
CA ARG A 63 9.15 -16.43 5.03
C ARG A 63 9.55 -17.20 3.76
N ASP A 64 9.65 -16.50 2.63
CA ASP A 64 10.20 -17.04 1.39
C ASP A 64 11.43 -16.22 0.97
N GLY A 65 12.56 -16.88 0.78
CA GLY A 65 13.83 -16.26 0.40
C GLY A 65 13.83 -15.66 -1.01
N ASN A 66 12.97 -16.16 -1.90
CA ASN A 66 12.90 -15.68 -3.29
C ASN A 66 12.31 -14.26 -3.40
N ILE A 67 11.53 -13.84 -2.40
CA ILE A 67 10.84 -12.55 -2.41
C ILE A 67 11.80 -11.38 -2.22
N LEU A 68 12.85 -11.57 -1.42
CA LEU A 68 13.92 -10.57 -1.24
C LEU A 68 14.68 -10.33 -2.54
N THR A 69 15.02 -11.40 -3.25
CA THR A 69 15.70 -11.33 -4.55
C THR A 69 14.82 -10.64 -5.58
N ASN A 70 13.51 -10.94 -5.60
CA ASN A 70 12.57 -10.31 -6.53
C ASN A 70 12.35 -8.81 -6.24
N MET A 71 12.29 -8.40 -4.96
CA MET A 71 12.22 -6.98 -4.59
C MET A 71 13.49 -6.21 -4.93
N GLY A 72 14.67 -6.82 -4.76
CA GLY A 72 15.95 -6.20 -5.11
C GLY A 72 16.15 -6.03 -6.61
N ASN A 73 15.68 -6.98 -7.41
CA ASN A 73 15.86 -6.98 -8.86
C ASN A 73 14.79 -6.17 -9.61
N ASN A 74 13.61 -5.94 -9.02
CA ASN A 74 12.54 -5.19 -9.68
C ASN A 74 11.76 -4.31 -8.67
N PRO A 75 11.96 -2.97 -8.71
CA PRO A 75 11.25 -2.02 -7.85
C PRO A 75 9.72 -2.07 -7.99
N GLU A 76 9.21 -2.43 -9.17
CA GLU A 76 7.78 -2.51 -9.47
C GLU A 76 7.14 -3.82 -8.98
N TRP A 77 7.94 -4.82 -8.62
CA TRP A 77 7.46 -6.14 -8.22
C TRP A 77 6.53 -6.07 -7.02
N LEU A 78 6.86 -5.25 -6.02
CA LEU A 78 6.02 -5.07 -4.84
C LEU A 78 4.66 -4.46 -5.21
N ARG A 79 4.62 -3.52 -6.16
CA ARG A 79 3.38 -2.88 -6.60
C ARG A 79 2.50 -3.88 -7.37
N LEU A 80 3.10 -4.64 -8.29
CA LEU A 80 2.41 -5.64 -9.10
C LEU A 80 1.87 -6.80 -8.24
N THR A 81 2.67 -7.33 -7.33
CA THR A 81 2.27 -8.41 -6.40
C THR A 81 1.14 -7.96 -5.46
N ARG A 82 1.08 -6.66 -5.12
CA ARG A 82 0.02 -6.08 -4.26
C ARG A 82 -1.29 -5.77 -4.96
N ALA A 83 -1.29 -5.74 -6.29
CA ALA A 83 -2.48 -5.47 -7.10
C ALA A 83 -3.32 -6.75 -7.38
N VAL A 84 -2.77 -7.94 -7.13
CA VAL A 84 -3.42 -9.23 -7.43
C VAL A 84 -4.13 -9.80 -6.19
N ASN A 85 -5.32 -10.38 -6.38
CA ASN A 85 -6.05 -11.06 -5.30
C ASN A 85 -5.39 -12.42 -4.99
N GLN A 86 -5.21 -12.74 -3.71
CA GLN A 86 -4.68 -14.03 -3.23
C GLN A 86 -3.23 -14.35 -3.63
N ALA A 87 -2.40 -13.35 -3.94
CA ALA A 87 -0.97 -13.59 -4.16
C ALA A 87 -0.33 -14.13 -2.86
N SER A 88 0.20 -15.35 -2.90
CA SER A 88 0.98 -15.98 -1.81
C SER A 88 2.06 -15.05 -1.27
N ASP A 89 2.63 -14.27 -2.19
CA ASP A 89 3.82 -13.46 -1.97
C ASP A 89 3.49 -12.10 -1.34
N PHE A 90 2.21 -11.71 -1.31
CA PHE A 90 1.75 -10.48 -0.65
C PHE A 90 2.06 -10.49 0.84
N LYS A 91 1.78 -11.61 1.51
CA LYS A 91 1.96 -11.75 2.96
C LYS A 91 3.44 -11.70 3.31
N ALA A 92 4.24 -12.49 2.60
CA ALA A 92 5.68 -12.52 2.82
C ALA A 92 6.32 -11.16 2.52
N ALA A 93 5.86 -10.43 1.48
CA ALA A 93 6.30 -9.07 1.21
C ALA A 93 5.90 -8.07 2.32
N SER A 94 4.69 -8.18 2.87
CA SER A 94 4.22 -7.32 3.95
C SER A 94 4.93 -7.59 5.28
N ALA A 95 5.26 -8.85 5.61
CA ALA A 95 6.09 -9.18 6.79
C ALA A 95 7.50 -8.61 6.65
N MET A 96 8.06 -8.65 5.44
CA MET A 96 9.36 -8.07 5.13
C MET A 96 9.38 -6.57 5.42
N LEU A 97 8.43 -5.84 4.85
CA LEU A 97 8.32 -4.39 5.03
C LEU A 97 8.00 -3.99 6.47
N PHE A 98 7.16 -4.76 7.17
CA PHE A 98 6.88 -4.51 8.59
C PHE A 98 8.14 -4.63 9.43
N ARG A 99 8.94 -5.67 9.20
CA ARG A 99 10.19 -5.89 9.93
C ARG A 99 11.24 -4.82 9.61
N GLU A 100 11.31 -4.34 8.37
CA GLU A 100 12.20 -3.25 8.01
C GLU A 100 11.81 -1.95 8.73
N ALA A 101 10.51 -1.63 8.76
CA ALA A 101 9.99 -0.49 9.53
C ALA A 101 10.28 -0.62 11.04
N GLU A 102 10.10 -1.82 11.60
CA GLU A 102 10.42 -2.13 12.99
C GLU A 102 11.92 -1.92 13.29
N VAL A 103 12.81 -2.44 12.45
CA VAL A 103 14.26 -2.27 12.60
C VAL A 103 14.66 -0.81 12.52
N LEU A 104 14.10 -0.05 11.56
CA LEU A 104 14.35 1.39 11.44
C LEU A 104 13.85 2.15 12.67
N TYR A 105 12.68 1.78 13.20
CA TYR A 105 12.11 2.38 14.40
C TYR A 105 12.97 2.10 15.64
N LEU A 106 13.38 0.84 15.85
CA LEU A 106 14.25 0.45 16.97
C LEU A 106 15.62 1.15 16.90
N ARG A 107 16.21 1.26 15.69
CA ARG A 107 17.44 2.02 15.48
C ARG A 107 17.28 3.51 15.82
N ARG A 108 16.13 4.10 15.45
CA ARG A 108 15.81 5.49 15.81
C ARG A 108 15.69 5.65 17.33
N LEU A 109 14.97 4.77 18.01
CA LEU A 109 14.83 4.80 19.47
C LEU A 109 16.17 4.66 20.18
N ALA A 110 17.04 3.74 19.72
CA ALA A 110 18.37 3.58 20.27
C ALA A 110 19.20 4.87 20.16
N ARG A 111 19.18 5.53 19.00
CA ARG A 111 19.86 6.82 18.80
C ARG A 111 19.35 7.93 19.72
N VAL A 112 18.03 8.02 19.92
CA VAL A 112 17.43 8.99 20.84
C VAL A 112 17.87 8.73 22.28
N LYS A 113 17.90 7.46 22.70
CA LYS A 113 18.37 7.08 24.05
C LYS A 113 19.84 7.41 24.30
N THR A 114 20.69 7.32 23.27
CA THR A 114 22.11 7.65 23.40
C THR A 114 22.36 9.15 23.50
N GLN A 115 21.54 9.99 22.85
CA GLN A 115 21.63 11.46 22.95
C GLN A 115 21.08 12.04 24.26
N SER A 116 20.18 11.34 24.95
CA SER A 116 19.66 11.75 26.26
C SER A 116 20.54 11.34 27.45
N ALA A 117 21.62 10.60 27.21
CA ALA A 117 22.54 10.08 28.23
C ALA A 117 23.93 10.76 28.19
N SER A 118 24.06 11.83 27.41
CA SER A 118 25.23 12.70 27.25
C SER A 118 24.82 14.14 27.53
#